data_AF-A0AAN8F713-F1
#
_entry.id   AF-A0AAN8F713-F1
#
_cell.length_a   1.000
_cell.length_b   1.000
_cell.length_c   1.000
_cell.angle_alpha   90.00
_cell.angle_beta   90.00
_cell.angle_gamma   90.00
#
_symmetry.space_group_name_H-M   'P 1'
#
loop_
_entity.id
_entity.type
_entity.pdbx_description
1 polymer ?
#
loop_
_entity_poly.entity_id
_entity_poly.type
_entity_poly.pdbx_seq_one_letter_code
_entity_poly.pdbx_strand_id
1 'polypeptide(L)'
;MTVKNVNVNHVDSGANRGCCDLFTLYRGYVNAEQAAFYNGTTEYAYLSGGIEPIFSADTSQFSLEFRTSSTHGVLWWESEWSGSNSSDFLIIHLRKGQVYIAVNLGNDTLKSVTTNLVVTSGKWHRVAVER
;
A
#
# COMPACT_ATOMS: atom_id res chain seq x y z
N MET A 1 4.92 -15.96 3.31
CA MET A 1 3.80 -15.04 3.61
C MET A 1 2.66 -15.34 2.65
N THR A 2 1.41 -15.12 3.03
CA THR A 2 0.25 -15.28 2.12
C THR A 2 -0.63 -14.05 2.21
N VAL A 3 -1.11 -13.52 1.07
CA VAL A 3 -1.94 -12.30 0.97
C VAL A 3 -3.19 -12.57 0.13
N LYS A 4 -4.33 -11.97 0.48
CA LYS A 4 -5.59 -12.00 -0.27
C LYS A 4 -6.44 -10.76 0.01
N ASN A 5 -7.57 -10.64 -0.66
CA ASN A 5 -8.58 -9.59 -0.44
C ASN A 5 -7.96 -8.18 -0.50
N VAL A 6 -7.13 -7.95 -1.51
CA VAL A 6 -6.45 -6.68 -1.74
C VAL A 6 -7.46 -5.70 -2.34
N ASN A 7 -7.67 -4.58 -1.66
CA ASN A 7 -8.61 -3.54 -2.07
C ASN A 7 -7.94 -2.17 -1.97
N VAL A 8 -8.07 -1.38 -3.04
CA VAL A 8 -7.64 0.02 -3.13
C VAL A 8 -8.77 0.85 -3.68
N ASN A 9 -9.16 1.87 -2.93
CA ASN A 9 -10.06 2.91 -3.41
C ASN A 9 -9.43 4.27 -3.11
N HIS A 10 -9.19 5.04 -4.16
CA HIS A 10 -8.88 6.46 -4.07
C HIS A 10 -10.12 7.26 -4.48
N VAL A 11 -10.51 8.24 -3.67
CA VAL A 11 -11.66 9.11 -3.95
C VAL A 11 -11.18 10.56 -4.00
N ASP A 12 -11.40 11.20 -5.14
CA ASP A 12 -11.24 12.64 -5.35
C ASP A 12 -12.60 13.34 -5.14
N SER A 13 -12.63 14.41 -4.34
CA SER A 13 -13.83 15.24 -4.10
C SER A 13 -14.07 16.28 -5.21
N GLY A 14 -13.23 16.30 -6.26
CA GLY A 14 -13.38 17.15 -7.44
C GLY A 14 -12.88 18.57 -7.23
N ALA A 15 -12.05 18.82 -6.22
CA ALA A 15 -11.43 20.11 -6.01
C ALA A 15 -10.18 20.23 -6.89
N ASN A 16 -10.30 20.97 -8.00
CA ASN A 16 -9.21 21.33 -8.92
C ASN A 16 -7.97 21.87 -8.16
N ARG A 17 -7.07 20.99 -7.73
CA ARG A 17 -5.87 21.33 -6.97
C ARG A 17 -4.68 20.66 -7.62
N GLY A 18 -3.89 21.47 -8.32
CA GLY A 18 -2.55 21.06 -8.72
C GLY A 18 -1.71 20.82 -7.47
N CYS A 19 -1.45 19.56 -7.14
CA CYS A 19 -0.25 19.15 -6.42
C CYS A 19 -0.02 17.65 -6.59
N CYS A 20 1.26 17.27 -6.64
CA CYS A 20 1.76 15.91 -6.76
C CYS A 20 1.35 15.10 -5.53
N ASP A 21 0.36 14.22 -5.67
CA ASP A 21 0.01 13.24 -4.66
C ASP A 21 0.25 11.85 -5.27
N LEU A 22 0.95 11.02 -4.51
CA LEU A 22 1.37 9.65 -4.79
C LEU A 22 0.30 8.72 -5.39
N PHE A 23 -0.96 9.02 -5.17
CA PHE A 23 -2.06 8.09 -5.37
C PHE A 23 -2.78 8.40 -6.68
N THR A 24 -2.36 7.74 -7.75
CA THR A 24 -3.14 7.72 -8.99
C THR A 24 -4.52 7.15 -8.67
N LEU A 25 -5.61 7.73 -9.20
CA LEU A 25 -6.95 7.18 -9.02
C LEU A 25 -7.05 5.82 -9.73
N TYR A 26 -6.92 4.73 -8.99
CA TYR A 26 -7.30 3.40 -9.44
C TYR A 26 -8.21 2.72 -8.42
N ARG A 27 -9.21 2.01 -8.94
CA ARG A 27 -10.07 1.14 -8.16
C ARG A 27 -9.63 -0.30 -8.41
N GLY A 28 -8.76 -0.79 -7.54
CA GLY A 28 -8.23 -2.14 -7.61
C GLY A 28 -8.97 -3.05 -6.63
N TYR A 29 -9.59 -4.12 -7.12
CA TYR A 29 -10.12 -5.16 -6.26
C TYR A 29 -9.67 -6.53 -6.75
N VAL A 30 -8.79 -7.16 -5.97
CA VAL A 30 -8.39 -8.55 -6.19
C VAL A 30 -9.13 -9.40 -5.15
N ASN A 31 -10.34 -9.83 -5.52
CA ASN A 31 -10.98 -10.94 -4.81
C ASN A 31 -10.26 -12.21 -5.23
N ALA A 32 -9.59 -12.83 -4.28
CA ALA A 32 -8.89 -14.06 -4.53
C ALA A 32 -9.62 -15.17 -3.79
N GLU A 33 -10.39 -15.99 -4.51
CA GLU A 33 -10.87 -17.29 -4.00
C GLU A 33 -9.68 -18.15 -3.52
N GLN A 34 -8.48 -17.88 -4.06
CA GLN A 34 -7.20 -18.45 -3.65
C GLN A 34 -6.18 -17.36 -3.33
N ALA A 35 -5.55 -17.44 -2.16
CA ALA A 35 -4.59 -16.42 -1.71
C ALA A 35 -3.22 -16.56 -2.41
N ALA A 36 -2.55 -15.44 -2.67
CA ALA A 36 -1.20 -15.42 -3.25
C ALA A 36 -0.15 -15.77 -2.19
N PHE A 37 0.77 -16.67 -2.52
CA PHE A 37 1.88 -17.06 -1.65
C PHE A 37 3.18 -16.40 -2.07
N TYR A 38 3.89 -15.85 -1.08
CA TYR A 38 5.16 -15.14 -1.23
C TYR A 38 6.22 -15.86 -0.41
N ASN A 39 7.26 -16.36 -1.08
CA ASN A 39 8.37 -17.10 -0.46
C ASN A 39 9.60 -16.21 -0.16
N GLY A 40 9.53 -14.90 -0.43
CA GLY A 40 10.64 -13.96 -0.30
C GLY A 40 11.33 -13.61 -1.61
N THR A 41 11.03 -14.32 -2.71
CA THR A 41 11.50 -13.99 -4.07
C THR A 41 10.34 -13.70 -5.03
N THR A 42 9.10 -13.81 -4.56
CA THR A 42 7.88 -13.50 -5.33
C THR A 42 7.52 -12.03 -5.16
N GLU A 43 7.20 -11.37 -6.27
CA GLU A 43 6.62 -10.02 -6.30
C GLU A 43 5.38 -10.04 -7.20
N TYR A 44 4.38 -9.23 -6.86
CA TYR A 44 3.24 -8.94 -7.74
C TYR A 44 3.17 -7.42 -7.90
N ALA A 45 3.38 -6.95 -9.13
CA ALA A 45 3.36 -5.53 -9.46
C ALA A 45 2.18 -5.24 -10.38
N TYR A 46 1.45 -4.17 -10.08
CA TYR A 46 0.47 -3.58 -10.97
C TYR A 46 1.04 -2.26 -11.48
N LEU A 47 1.35 -2.20 -12.77
CA LEU A 47 1.79 -0.97 -13.42
C LEU A 47 0.57 -0.31 -14.04
N SER A 48 0.26 0.91 -13.59
CA SER A 48 -0.76 1.77 -14.19
C SER A 48 -0.25 2.32 -15.52
N GLY A 49 -0.17 1.47 -16.54
CA GLY A 49 0.51 1.73 -17.80
C GLY A 49 -0.29 2.56 -18.82
N GLY A 50 -0.76 3.76 -18.48
CA GLY A 50 -1.25 4.70 -19.50
C GLY A 50 -2.53 5.48 -19.23
N ILE A 51 -2.83 5.80 -17.96
CA ILE A 51 -3.81 6.84 -17.63
C ILE A 51 -3.02 8.06 -17.17
N GLU A 52 -3.29 9.22 -17.78
CA GLU A 52 -2.82 10.51 -17.28
C GLU A 52 -3.05 10.56 -15.76
N PRO A 53 -2.03 10.90 -14.94
CA PRO A 53 -2.19 10.95 -13.50
C PRO A 53 -3.33 11.92 -13.19
N ILE A 54 -4.45 11.38 -12.71
CA ILE A 54 -5.53 12.21 -12.18
C ILE A 54 -5.05 12.65 -10.80
N PHE A 55 -4.71 13.93 -10.70
CA PHE A 55 -4.15 14.54 -9.50
C PHE A 55 -5.10 14.40 -8.29
N SER A 56 -4.49 14.21 -7.11
CA SER A 56 -5.06 14.31 -5.77
C SER A 56 -6.30 13.46 -5.45
N ALA A 57 -6.11 12.40 -4.68
CA ALA A 57 -7.21 11.75 -3.95
C ALA A 57 -7.35 12.41 -2.56
N ASP A 58 -8.48 13.08 -2.30
CA ASP A 58 -8.78 13.67 -0.99
C ASP A 58 -8.86 12.61 0.11
N THR A 59 -9.30 11.40 -0.25
CA THR A 59 -9.31 10.25 0.65
C THR A 59 -8.74 9.02 -0.03
N SER A 60 -8.01 8.22 0.73
CA SER A 60 -7.43 6.97 0.24
C SER A 60 -7.70 5.86 1.24
N GLN A 61 -8.39 4.83 0.78
CA GLN A 61 -8.70 3.64 1.56
C GLN A 61 -8.03 2.44 0.93
N PHE A 62 -7.21 1.75 1.71
CA PHE A 62 -6.58 0.52 1.27
C PHE A 62 -6.69 -0.54 2.36
N SER A 63 -6.96 -1.78 1.93
CA SER A 63 -6.97 -2.92 2.84
C SER A 63 -6.50 -4.21 2.18
N LEU A 64 -5.91 -5.07 3.00
CA LEU A 64 -5.46 -6.41 2.61
C LEU A 64 -5.59 -7.37 3.79
N GLU A 65 -5.73 -8.65 3.49
CA GLU A 65 -5.60 -9.73 4.47
C GLU A 65 -4.31 -10.50 4.23
N PHE A 66 -3.57 -10.78 5.31
CA PHE A 66 -2.34 -11.56 5.24
C PHE A 66 -2.17 -12.52 6.42
N ARG A 67 -1.32 -13.52 6.22
CA ARG A 67 -0.77 -14.37 7.29
C ARG A 67 0.71 -14.61 7.07
N THR A 68 1.48 -14.69 8.15
CA THR A 68 2.93 -14.86 8.07
C THR A 68 3.49 -15.48 9.34
N SER A 69 4.63 -16.15 9.22
CA SER A 69 5.55 -16.49 10.31
C SER A 69 6.82 -15.64 10.29
N SER A 70 7.04 -14.85 9.22
CA SER A 70 8.19 -13.97 9.10
C SER A 70 8.01 -12.71 9.93
N THR A 71 9.06 -12.32 10.65
CA THR A 71 9.12 -11.10 11.47
C THR A 71 9.42 -9.84 10.67
N HIS A 72 9.86 -9.99 9.42
CA HIS A 72 10.23 -8.91 8.51
C HIS A 72 9.74 -9.19 7.09
N GLY A 73 9.47 -8.14 6.32
CA GLY A 73 9.09 -8.24 4.91
C GLY A 73 8.15 -7.12 4.49
N VAL A 74 8.08 -6.87 3.19
CA VAL A 74 7.15 -5.88 2.61
C VAL A 74 5.82 -6.57 2.32
N LEU A 75 4.72 -5.90 2.70
CA LEU A 75 3.35 -6.32 2.39
C LEU A 75 2.83 -5.57 1.16
N TRP A 76 3.14 -4.27 1.08
CA TRP A 76 2.71 -3.37 0.02
C TRP A 76 3.77 -2.29 -0.18
N TRP A 77 4.04 -1.96 -1.44
CA TRP A 77 4.80 -0.78 -1.82
C TRP A 77 4.09 -0.07 -2.97
N GLU A 78 3.94 1.24 -2.86
CA GLU A 78 3.45 2.12 -3.91
C GLU A 78 4.41 3.32 -4.01
N SER A 79 4.84 3.65 -5.22
CA SER A 79 5.71 4.79 -5.50
C SER A 79 5.37 5.39 -6.85
N GLU A 80 5.66 6.68 -7.04
CA GLU A 80 5.54 7.32 -8.35
C GLU A 80 6.48 6.66 -9.37
N TRP A 81 6.15 6.79 -10.66
CA TRP A 81 6.95 6.26 -11.74
C TRP A 81 8.37 6.85 -11.73
N SER A 82 9.37 6.00 -11.97
CA SER A 82 10.82 6.26 -11.92
C SER A 82 11.37 7.40 -12.80
N GLY A 83 10.51 8.07 -13.58
CA GLY A 83 10.84 9.26 -14.36
C GLY A 83 10.50 10.60 -13.68
N SER A 84 9.86 10.57 -12.51
CA SER A 84 9.55 11.75 -11.71
C SER A 84 10.68 12.04 -10.72
N ASN A 85 10.91 13.32 -10.40
CA ASN A 85 11.81 13.74 -9.30
C ASN A 85 11.16 13.57 -7.91
N SER A 86 10.01 12.90 -7.85
CA SER A 86 9.23 12.72 -6.65
C SER A 86 9.76 11.52 -5.86
N SER A 87 9.92 11.73 -4.56
CA SER A 87 10.30 10.70 -3.59
C SER A 87 9.07 10.10 -2.89
N ASP A 88 7.89 10.30 -3.45
CA ASP A 88 6.64 9.94 -2.78
C ASP A 88 6.49 8.44 -2.79
N PHE A 89 6.20 7.89 -1.61
CA PHE A 89 5.97 6.48 -1.46
C PHE A 89 5.03 6.18 -0.30
N LEU A 90 4.40 5.02 -0.40
CA LEU A 90 3.66 4.39 0.66
C LEU A 90 4.19 2.97 0.78
N ILE A 91 4.53 2.59 2.01
CA ILE A 91 4.97 1.24 2.31
C ILE A 91 4.21 0.69 3.51
N ILE A 92 3.71 -0.54 3.36
CA ILE A 92 3.23 -1.36 4.46
C ILE A 92 4.23 -2.50 4.60
N HIS A 93 4.82 -2.65 5.78
CA HIS A 93 5.84 -3.66 6.01
C HIS A 93 5.80 -4.20 7.43
N LEU A 94 6.51 -5.31 7.62
CA LEU A 94 6.72 -5.93 8.92
C LEU A 94 8.10 -5.59 9.45
N ARG A 95 8.17 -5.27 10.73
CA ARG A 95 9.42 -5.15 11.49
C ARG A 95 9.20 -5.71 12.88
N LYS A 96 10.07 -6.63 13.31
CA LYS A 96 9.94 -7.35 14.59
C LYS A 96 8.53 -7.96 14.79
N GLY A 97 7.92 -8.40 13.70
CA GLY A 97 6.60 -9.03 13.70
C GLY A 97 5.40 -8.09 13.88
N GLN A 98 5.62 -6.77 13.94
CA GLN A 98 4.57 -5.76 13.98
C GLN A 98 4.38 -5.13 12.60
N VAL A 99 3.19 -4.58 12.33
CA VAL A 99 2.90 -3.88 11.08
C VAL A 99 3.31 -2.41 11.21
N TYR A 100 4.06 -1.94 10.24
CA TYR A 100 4.49 -0.55 10.07
C TYR A 100 3.93 -0.04 8.76
N ILE A 101 3.39 1.17 8.80
CA ILE A 101 2.96 1.91 7.62
C ILE A 101 3.77 3.20 7.61
N ALA A 102 4.42 3.49 6.50
CA ALA A 102 5.14 4.73 6.30
C ALA A 102 4.77 5.37 4.97
N VAL A 103 4.66 6.69 4.97
CA VAL A 103 4.25 7.50 3.84
C VAL A 103 5.17 8.71 3.71
N ASN A 104 5.62 9.00 2.49
CA ASN A 104 6.25 10.24 2.08
C ASN A 104 5.36 10.90 1.02
N LEU A 105 5.03 12.18 1.20
CA LEU A 105 4.09 12.96 0.37
C LEU A 105 4.77 14.24 -0.17
N GLY A 106 6.06 14.16 -0.49
CA GLY A 106 6.87 15.28 -0.92
C GLY A 106 7.44 16.09 0.24
N ASN A 107 8.51 16.85 -0.05
CA ASN A 107 9.26 17.68 0.91
C ASN A 107 9.90 16.91 2.10
N ASP A 108 10.34 15.68 1.88
CA ASP A 108 11.12 14.87 2.85
C ASP A 108 10.45 14.62 4.21
N THR A 109 9.14 14.78 4.32
CA THR A 109 8.43 14.58 5.59
C THR A 109 7.88 13.15 5.69
N LEU A 110 8.67 12.26 6.29
CA LEU A 110 8.25 10.89 6.59
C LEU A 110 7.21 10.86 7.71
N LYS A 111 6.02 10.34 7.41
CA LYS A 111 5.00 9.99 8.42
C LYS A 111 4.96 8.48 8.58
N SER A 112 4.90 7.99 9.82
CA SER A 112 4.81 6.55 10.08
C SER A 112 3.91 6.21 11.24
N VAL A 113 3.18 5.10 11.13
CA VAL A 113 2.37 4.52 12.20
C VAL A 113 2.70 3.04 12.36
N THR A 114 2.52 2.52 13.56
CA THR A 114 2.86 1.13 13.93
C THR A 114 1.74 0.51 14.73
N THR A 115 1.53 -0.79 14.53
CA THR A 115 0.62 -1.57 15.37
C THR A 115 1.34 -2.15 16.60
N ASN A 116 0.66 -2.21 17.73
CA ASN A 116 1.20 -2.86 18.93
C ASN A 116 1.07 -4.40 18.91
N LEU A 117 0.45 -4.95 17.86
CA LEU A 117 0.17 -6.38 17.73
C LEU A 117 1.25 -7.10 16.92
N VAL A 118 1.74 -8.21 17.46
CA VAL A 118 2.58 -9.15 16.71
C VAL A 118 1.71 -10.09 15.88
N VAL A 119 1.96 -10.14 14.57
CA VAL A 119 1.11 -10.82 13.56
C VAL A 119 1.76 -12.09 12.97
N THR A 120 2.79 -12.62 13.63
CA THR A 120 3.63 -13.72 13.12
C THR A 120 3.16 -15.11 13.52
N SER A 121 1.92 -15.26 13.98
CA SER A 121 1.38 -16.55 14.45
C SER A 121 0.84 -17.44 13.31
N GLY A 122 1.02 -17.04 12.05
CA GLY A 122 0.41 -17.72 10.89
C GLY A 122 -1.11 -17.60 10.80
N LYS A 123 -1.73 -16.78 11.65
CA LYS A 123 -3.17 -16.47 11.60
C LYS A 123 -3.42 -15.36 10.60
N TRP A 124 -4.66 -15.31 10.09
CA TRP A 124 -5.09 -14.23 9.22
C TRP A 124 -5.27 -12.95 10.01
N HIS A 125 -4.74 -11.86 9.46
CA HIS A 125 -4.89 -10.50 9.95
C HIS A 125 -5.35 -9.61 8.80
N ARG A 126 -6.23 -8.64 9.09
CA ARG A 126 -6.62 -7.60 8.16
C ARG A 126 -5.94 -6.30 8.54
N VAL A 127 -5.29 -5.65 7.58
CA VAL A 127 -4.83 -4.27 7.69
C VAL A 127 -5.75 -3.42 6.83
N ALA A 128 -6.25 -2.34 7.40
CA ALA A 128 -7.03 -1.34 6.70
C ALA A 128 -6.49 0.03 7.12
N VAL A 129 -6.33 0.92 6.15
CA VAL A 129 -5.86 2.27 6.37
C VAL A 129 -6.77 3.21 5.61
N GLU A 130 -7.09 4.31 6.26
CA GLU A 130 -7.90 5.39 5.72
C GLU A 130 -7.13 6.68 5.97
N ARG A 131 -6.91 7.45 4.90
CA ARG A 131 -6.38 8.80 4.92
C ARG A 131 -7.45 9.76 4.41
#